data_AF-A0A916G6R1-F1
#
_entry.id   AF-A0A916G6R1-F1
#
_cell.length_a   1.000
_cell.length_b   1.000
_cell.length_c   1.000
_cell.angle_alpha   90.00
_cell.angle_beta   90.00
_cell.angle_gamma   90.00
#
_symmetry.space_group_name_H-M   'P 1'
#
loop_
_entity.id
_entity.type
_entity.pdbx_description
1 polymer ?
#
loop_
_entity_poly.entity_id
_entity_poly.type
_entity_poly.pdbx_seq_one_letter_code
_entity_poly.pdbx_strand_id
1 'polypeptide(L)'
;MSVRIWDGPSATLDDPQPPRMTRRSFLRGTTAAAGGLAALVAALNPLREFTQQDEFTLDQFLQKHYKEMTPEDMEKALARIRAEVEKRYGVRPHLRDVKPRAGVEFVYALNLSRCIGCRKCVYACVAENNQSRSPQIQYIRVIEMPRGTLDTEKGNHHYTHPKVPDINHFYMPVQCHQCANPPCVKVCPVEATWQEPDGITVIDYDWCIGCRYCEAACPYWARRFNFAQPDLAGDAINPDMSYLSNRPRPKGVMEKCHFCLHRTREGRLPACLEACPTGARKFGNVLDPNSEVAQILKTKRVFVLKEEVGTLPRFFYYFDERYPNSLDPEAVKIGQAIGCFPGSPAPEALA
;
A
#
# COMPACT_ATOMS: atom_id res chain seq x y z
N MET A 1 -0.79 21.07 -93.37
CA MET A 1 -0.51 19.91 -92.48
C MET A 1 -1.47 20.01 -91.30
N SER A 2 -2.63 19.36 -91.42
CA SER A 2 -3.67 19.29 -90.40
C SER A 2 -3.61 17.91 -89.75
N VAL A 3 -3.32 17.88 -88.46
CA VAL A 3 -3.39 16.66 -87.67
C VAL A 3 -4.85 16.46 -87.27
N ARG A 4 -5.47 15.38 -87.75
CA ARG A 4 -6.80 14.93 -87.30
C ARG A 4 -6.62 14.19 -85.98
N ILE A 5 -7.22 14.72 -84.91
CA ILE A 5 -7.48 14.00 -83.66
C ILE A 5 -8.93 13.50 -83.76
N TRP A 6 -9.14 12.24 -83.40
CA TRP A 6 -10.41 11.53 -83.51
C TRP A 6 -11.38 11.95 -82.40
N ASP A 7 -12.61 12.35 -82.78
CA ASP A 7 -13.70 12.65 -81.85
C ASP A 7 -14.47 11.35 -81.53
N GLY A 8 -14.19 10.77 -80.35
CA GLY A 8 -15.02 9.71 -79.76
C GLY A 8 -16.38 10.25 -79.28
N PRO A 9 -17.37 9.39 -79.04
CA PRO A 9 -18.72 9.84 -78.69
C PRO A 9 -18.74 10.55 -77.34
N SER A 10 -19.38 11.72 -77.30
CA SER A 10 -19.63 12.49 -76.09
C SER A 10 -20.54 11.70 -75.14
N ALA A 11 -19.97 11.17 -74.07
CA ALA A 11 -20.76 10.72 -72.94
C ALA A 11 -21.41 11.94 -72.28
N THR A 12 -22.73 12.03 -72.39
CA THR A 12 -23.52 12.94 -71.57
C THR A 12 -23.31 12.56 -70.11
N LEU A 13 -22.79 13.49 -69.33
CA LEU A 13 -22.78 13.40 -67.87
C LEU A 13 -24.24 13.54 -67.42
N ASP A 14 -24.91 12.40 -67.22
CA ASP A 14 -26.14 12.37 -66.44
C ASP A 14 -25.79 12.77 -65.01
N ASP A 15 -26.38 13.87 -64.56
CA ASP A 15 -26.34 14.35 -63.18
C ASP A 15 -26.86 13.23 -62.26
N PRO A 16 -26.08 12.76 -61.26
CA PRO A 16 -26.49 11.66 -60.40
C PRO A 16 -27.72 12.09 -59.58
N GLN A 17 -28.89 11.66 -60.03
CA GLN A 17 -30.13 11.85 -59.30
C GLN A 17 -29.96 11.24 -57.89
N PRO A 18 -30.28 11.98 -56.81
CA PRO A 18 -30.14 11.46 -55.45
C PRO A 18 -30.97 10.18 -55.33
N PRO A 19 -30.47 9.14 -54.66
CA PRO A 19 -31.12 7.84 -54.63
C PRO A 19 -32.54 8.00 -54.09
N ARG A 20 -33.54 7.72 -54.93
CA ARG A 20 -34.95 7.73 -54.53
C ARG A 20 -35.12 6.71 -53.41
N MET A 21 -35.30 7.20 -52.18
CA MET A 21 -35.61 6.39 -51.02
C MET A 21 -36.93 5.67 -51.24
N THR A 22 -36.84 4.38 -51.56
CA THR A 22 -38.01 3.51 -51.68
C THR A 22 -38.41 3.00 -50.30
N ARG A 23 -39.69 2.68 -50.08
CA ARG A 23 -40.15 2.04 -48.83
C ARG A 23 -39.28 0.81 -48.47
N ARG A 24 -38.81 0.08 -49.48
CA ARG A 24 -37.97 -1.11 -49.31
C ARG A 24 -36.53 -0.78 -48.90
N SER A 25 -35.94 0.30 -49.41
CA SER A 25 -34.61 0.77 -48.97
C SER A 25 -34.67 1.39 -47.58
N PHE A 26 -35.76 2.12 -47.26
CA PHE A 26 -36.00 2.63 -45.92
C PHE A 26 -36.17 1.51 -44.89
N LEU A 27 -36.99 0.49 -45.19
CA LEU A 27 -37.19 -0.67 -44.32
C LEU A 27 -35.91 -1.49 -44.14
N ARG A 28 -35.11 -1.71 -45.20
CA ARG A 28 -33.81 -2.38 -45.11
C ARG A 28 -32.80 -1.57 -44.28
N GLY A 29 -32.75 -0.25 -44.48
CA GLY A 29 -31.86 0.63 -43.70
C GLY A 29 -32.24 0.68 -42.22
N THR A 30 -33.54 0.76 -41.91
CA THR A 30 -34.03 0.76 -40.52
C THR A 30 -33.90 -0.60 -39.85
N THR A 31 -34.14 -1.72 -40.54
CA THR A 31 -33.90 -3.06 -39.97
C THR A 31 -32.41 -3.35 -39.78
N ALA A 32 -31.54 -2.94 -40.70
CA ALA A 32 -30.09 -3.06 -40.54
C ALA A 32 -29.57 -2.17 -39.40
N ALA A 33 -30.05 -0.93 -39.27
CA ALA A 33 -29.69 -0.03 -38.19
C ALA A 33 -30.19 -0.55 -36.83
N ALA A 34 -31.45 -1.01 -36.74
CA ALA A 34 -32.02 -1.56 -35.53
C ALA A 34 -31.34 -2.88 -35.11
N GLY A 35 -31.07 -3.76 -36.08
CA GLY A 35 -30.32 -5.00 -35.85
C GLY A 35 -28.88 -4.74 -35.41
N GLY A 36 -28.21 -3.76 -36.01
CA GLY A 36 -26.87 -3.32 -35.62
C GLY A 36 -26.82 -2.71 -34.22
N LEU A 37 -27.81 -1.89 -33.87
CA LEU A 37 -27.92 -1.30 -32.53
C LEU A 37 -28.21 -2.38 -31.47
N ALA A 38 -29.10 -3.32 -31.77
CA ALA A 38 -29.41 -4.45 -30.88
C ALA A 38 -28.20 -5.38 -30.69
N ALA A 39 -27.44 -5.65 -31.75
CA ALA A 39 -26.21 -6.43 -31.69
C ALA A 39 -25.12 -5.72 -30.87
N LEU A 40 -24.97 -4.41 -31.01
CA LEU A 40 -24.06 -3.61 -30.20
C LEU A 40 -24.47 -3.62 -28.72
N VAL A 41 -25.76 -3.44 -28.42
CA VAL A 41 -26.28 -3.51 -27.04
C VAL A 41 -26.07 -4.91 -26.44
N ALA A 42 -26.30 -5.97 -27.20
CA ALA A 42 -26.05 -7.35 -26.76
C ALA A 42 -24.55 -7.62 -26.54
N ALA A 43 -23.67 -7.09 -27.40
CA ALA A 43 -22.22 -7.21 -27.25
C ALA A 43 -21.67 -6.40 -26.06
N LEU A 44 -22.35 -5.32 -25.67
CA LEU A 44 -22.03 -4.52 -24.48
C LEU A 44 -22.69 -5.04 -23.20
N ASN A 45 -23.62 -6.00 -23.30
CA ASN A 45 -24.32 -6.56 -22.13
C ASN A 45 -23.38 -7.20 -21.09
N PRO A 46 -22.30 -7.92 -21.49
CA PRO A 46 -21.30 -8.42 -20.53
C PRO A 46 -20.58 -7.31 -19.76
N LEU A 47 -20.31 -6.16 -20.40
CA LEU A 47 -19.71 -4.98 -19.74
C LEU A 47 -20.71 -4.30 -18.80
N ARG A 48 -22.00 -4.33 -19.13
CA ARG A 48 -23.07 -3.80 -18.28
C ARG A 48 -23.29 -4.66 -17.04
N GLU A 49 -23.23 -5.99 -17.18
CA GLU A 49 -23.27 -6.91 -16.05
C GLU A 49 -22.01 -6.77 -15.16
N PHE A 50 -20.83 -6.58 -15.77
CA PHE A 50 -19.57 -6.32 -15.03
C PHE A 50 -19.61 -5.02 -14.20
N THR A 51 -20.27 -3.97 -14.70
CA THR A 51 -20.38 -2.68 -14.01
C THR A 51 -21.53 -2.63 -13.00
N GLN A 52 -22.51 -3.54 -13.09
CA GLN A 52 -23.63 -3.65 -12.14
C GLN A 52 -23.31 -4.50 -10.90
N GLN A 53 -22.32 -5.39 -10.98
CA GLN A 53 -21.83 -6.16 -9.84
C GLN A 53 -20.78 -5.39 -9.01
N ASP A 54 -21.14 -4.22 -8.47
CA ASP A 54 -20.52 -3.49 -7.34
C ASP A 54 -18.97 -3.47 -7.11
N GLU A 55 -18.12 -3.90 -8.05
CA GLU A 55 -16.68 -4.04 -7.82
C GLU A 55 -15.81 -3.10 -8.68
N PHE A 56 -16.28 -2.59 -9.84
CA PHE A 56 -15.47 -1.70 -10.68
C PHE A 56 -16.28 -0.61 -11.39
N THR A 57 -15.85 0.65 -11.24
CA THR A 57 -16.37 1.77 -12.07
C THR A 57 -15.67 1.79 -13.44
N LEU A 58 -16.35 2.27 -14.49
CA LEU A 58 -15.74 2.38 -15.83
C LEU A 58 -14.46 3.23 -15.80
N ASP A 59 -14.44 4.28 -14.97
CA ASP A 59 -13.27 5.14 -14.76
C ASP A 59 -12.10 4.38 -14.12
N GLN A 60 -12.38 3.47 -13.18
CA GLN A 60 -11.37 2.60 -12.59
C GLN A 60 -10.83 1.57 -13.59
N PHE A 61 -11.68 1.03 -14.46
CA PHE A 61 -11.28 0.07 -15.49
C PHE A 61 -10.37 0.71 -16.56
N LEU A 62 -10.64 1.96 -16.93
CA LEU A 62 -9.85 2.72 -17.92
C LEU A 62 -8.67 3.48 -17.29
N GLN A 63 -8.46 3.36 -15.98
CA GLN A 63 -7.38 4.04 -15.28
C GLN A 63 -6.04 3.58 -15.84
N LYS A 64 -5.12 4.53 -16.05
CA LYS A 64 -3.75 4.22 -16.46
C LYS A 64 -2.92 3.77 -15.27
N HIS A 65 -1.83 3.08 -15.55
CA HIS A 65 -0.83 2.80 -14.53
C HIS A 65 -0.29 4.11 -13.93
N TYR A 66 0.01 4.12 -12.64
CA TYR A 66 0.42 5.34 -11.92
C TYR A 66 1.56 6.12 -12.58
N LYS A 67 2.55 5.43 -13.15
CA LYS A 67 3.70 6.07 -13.81
C LYS A 67 3.34 6.77 -15.14
N GLU A 68 2.15 6.50 -15.68
CA GLU A 68 1.66 7.01 -16.97
C GLU A 68 0.52 8.01 -16.80
N MET A 69 0.03 8.21 -15.57
CA MET A 69 -1.04 9.17 -15.28
C MET A 69 -0.54 10.61 -15.45
N THR A 70 -1.29 11.40 -16.22
CA THR A 70 -1.11 12.86 -16.23
C THR A 70 -1.63 13.48 -14.93
N PRO A 71 -1.33 14.77 -14.64
CA PRO A 71 -1.96 15.46 -13.52
C PRO A 71 -3.50 15.43 -13.57
N GLU A 72 -4.10 15.51 -14.77
CA GLU A 72 -5.56 15.38 -14.91
C GLU A 72 -6.06 13.96 -14.61
N ASP A 73 -5.35 12.92 -15.09
CA ASP A 73 -5.69 11.54 -14.80
C ASP A 73 -5.60 11.25 -13.29
N MET A 74 -4.56 11.77 -12.63
CA MET A 74 -4.40 11.68 -11.18
C MET A 74 -5.53 12.38 -10.44
N GLU A 75 -5.90 13.60 -10.82
CA GLU A 75 -7.00 14.32 -10.16
C GLU A 75 -8.34 13.59 -10.30
N LYS A 76 -8.60 12.96 -11.45
CA LYS A 76 -9.78 12.09 -11.63
C LYS A 76 -9.75 10.89 -10.68
N ALA A 77 -8.60 10.21 -10.56
CA ALA A 77 -8.45 9.09 -9.64
C ALA A 77 -8.65 9.53 -8.17
N LEU A 78 -8.07 10.68 -7.79
CA LEU A 78 -8.23 11.24 -6.45
C LEU A 78 -9.69 11.63 -6.17
N ALA A 79 -10.38 12.24 -7.13
CA ALA A 79 -11.79 12.61 -7.00
C ALA A 79 -12.70 11.39 -6.84
N ARG A 80 -12.44 10.33 -7.63
CA ARG A 80 -13.14 9.05 -7.51
C ARG A 80 -12.96 8.44 -6.12
N ILE A 81 -11.71 8.30 -5.66
CA ILE A 81 -11.41 7.73 -4.33
C ILE A 81 -12.03 8.58 -3.22
N ARG A 82 -12.00 9.92 -3.32
CA ARG A 82 -12.68 10.82 -2.38
C ARG A 82 -14.17 10.50 -2.27
N ALA A 83 -14.86 10.39 -3.41
CA ALA A 83 -16.28 10.08 -3.44
C ALA A 83 -16.60 8.68 -2.88
N GLU A 84 -15.77 7.68 -3.18
CA GLU A 84 -15.93 6.32 -2.66
C GLU A 84 -15.79 6.26 -1.13
N VAL A 85 -14.77 6.94 -0.58
CA VAL A 85 -14.54 6.99 0.87
C VAL A 85 -15.66 7.76 1.57
N GLU A 86 -16.06 8.91 1.04
CA GLU A 86 -17.14 9.73 1.61
C GLU A 86 -18.47 8.98 1.61
N LYS A 87 -18.81 8.32 0.48
CA LYS A 87 -20.02 7.49 0.36
C LYS A 87 -20.01 6.32 1.35
N ARG A 88 -18.88 5.65 1.51
CA ARG A 88 -18.80 4.40 2.29
C ARG A 88 -18.65 4.64 3.79
N TYR A 89 -17.90 5.64 4.18
CA TYR A 89 -17.52 5.84 5.58
C TYR A 89 -18.04 7.15 6.18
N GLY A 90 -18.69 8.01 5.40
CA GLY A 90 -19.22 9.28 5.89
C GLY A 90 -18.15 10.31 6.27
N VAL A 91 -16.90 10.09 5.86
CA VAL A 91 -15.77 10.98 6.12
C VAL A 91 -15.28 11.56 4.81
N ARG A 92 -15.13 12.88 4.73
CA ARG A 92 -14.52 13.55 3.57
C ARG A 92 -12.99 13.51 3.70
N PRO A 93 -12.28 12.70 2.89
CA PRO A 93 -10.83 12.58 3.06
C PRO A 93 -10.08 13.72 2.38
N HIS A 94 -8.98 14.12 2.99
CA HIS A 94 -7.96 14.97 2.39
C HIS A 94 -6.92 14.08 1.68
N LEU A 95 -7.22 13.74 0.43
CA LEU A 95 -6.43 12.81 -0.37
C LEU A 95 -5.45 13.55 -1.28
N ARG A 96 -4.18 13.13 -1.25
CA ARG A 96 -3.08 13.76 -2.00
C ARG A 96 -2.22 12.72 -2.72
N ASP A 97 -1.44 13.20 -3.67
CA ASP A 97 -0.39 12.42 -4.33
C ASP A 97 0.99 12.86 -3.83
N VAL A 98 1.40 12.30 -2.69
CA VAL A 98 2.63 12.73 -1.99
C VAL A 98 3.85 12.09 -2.65
N LYS A 99 4.64 12.90 -3.35
CA LYS A 99 5.80 12.45 -4.15
C LYS A 99 7.04 12.10 -3.31
N PRO A 100 7.88 11.17 -3.78
CA PRO A 100 9.12 10.80 -3.11
C PRO A 100 10.09 12.00 -3.01
N ARG A 101 10.89 12.03 -1.95
CA ARG A 101 11.89 13.08 -1.72
C ARG A 101 13.20 12.72 -2.40
N ALA A 102 13.73 13.62 -3.22
CA ALA A 102 15.05 13.47 -3.82
C ALA A 102 16.15 13.55 -2.75
N GLY A 103 17.23 12.76 -2.91
CA GLY A 103 18.38 12.76 -1.99
C GLY A 103 18.08 12.20 -0.59
N VAL A 104 16.98 11.48 -0.43
CA VAL A 104 16.59 10.83 0.81
C VAL A 104 16.54 9.33 0.59
N GLU A 105 17.01 8.54 1.56
CA GLU A 105 16.79 7.11 1.60
C GLU A 105 16.36 6.71 3.01
N PHE A 106 15.09 6.33 3.15
CA PHE A 106 14.51 6.05 4.46
C PHE A 106 14.89 4.66 4.97
N VAL A 107 15.34 4.61 6.23
CA VAL A 107 15.66 3.36 6.93
C VAL A 107 15.08 3.34 8.35
N TYR A 108 14.93 2.14 8.89
CA TYR A 108 14.67 1.90 10.30
C TYR A 108 15.88 1.30 10.99
N ALA A 109 16.15 1.74 12.22
CA ALA A 109 16.97 1.02 13.18
C ALA A 109 16.14 0.74 14.44
N LEU A 110 16.00 -0.53 14.82
CA LEU A 110 15.16 -0.96 15.93
C LEU A 110 16.01 -1.48 17.08
N ASN A 111 15.92 -0.80 18.22
CA ASN A 111 16.60 -1.14 19.45
C ASN A 111 15.83 -2.22 20.21
N LEU A 112 16.35 -3.44 20.20
CA LEU A 112 15.75 -4.58 20.88
C LEU A 112 16.00 -4.58 22.39
N SER A 113 17.01 -3.86 22.89
CA SER A 113 17.25 -3.68 24.33
C SER A 113 16.16 -2.85 25.00
N ARG A 114 15.49 -1.97 24.23
CA ARG A 114 14.45 -1.05 24.72
C ARG A 114 13.03 -1.48 24.33
N CYS A 115 12.85 -2.53 23.52
CA CYS A 115 11.52 -2.99 23.14
C CYS A 115 10.89 -3.82 24.27
N ILE A 116 9.85 -3.26 24.88
CA ILE A 116 9.13 -3.89 26.00
C ILE A 116 7.91 -4.72 25.57
N GLY A 117 7.71 -4.97 24.29
CA GLY A 117 6.59 -5.81 23.83
C GLY A 117 5.18 -5.20 23.95
N CYS A 118 5.03 -3.92 24.32
CA CYS A 118 3.72 -3.28 24.60
C CYS A 118 2.72 -3.18 23.42
N ARG A 119 3.15 -3.50 22.19
CA ARG A 119 2.35 -3.43 20.95
C ARG A 119 1.69 -2.06 20.63
N LYS A 120 1.95 -0.97 21.37
CA LYS A 120 1.47 0.40 21.03
C LYS A 120 1.79 0.81 19.58
N CYS A 121 2.97 0.42 19.09
CA CYS A 121 3.37 0.64 17.70
C CYS A 121 2.48 -0.07 16.67
N VAL A 122 1.91 -1.24 17.00
CA VAL A 122 0.97 -1.98 16.16
C VAL A 122 -0.35 -1.21 16.07
N TYR A 123 -0.93 -0.86 17.21
CA TYR A 123 -2.21 -0.13 17.27
C TYR A 123 -2.14 1.23 16.58
N ALA A 124 -1.06 1.98 16.80
CA ALA A 124 -0.84 3.25 16.10
C ALA A 124 -0.71 3.07 14.58
N CYS A 125 -0.06 2.00 14.11
CA CYS A 125 0.02 1.71 12.69
C CYS A 125 -1.36 1.37 12.10
N VAL A 126 -2.17 0.61 12.84
CA VAL A 126 -3.53 0.20 12.47
C VAL A 126 -4.47 1.40 12.38
N ALA A 127 -4.38 2.32 13.34
CA ALA A 127 -5.13 3.58 13.34
C ALA A 127 -4.69 4.51 12.21
N GLU A 128 -3.40 4.84 12.13
CA GLU A 128 -2.88 5.80 11.15
C GLU A 128 -3.12 5.37 9.70
N ASN A 129 -2.95 4.07 9.44
CA ASN A 129 -2.96 3.53 8.08
C ASN A 129 -4.31 2.93 7.69
N ASN A 130 -5.40 3.25 8.39
CA ASN A 130 -6.76 2.77 8.07
C ASN A 130 -6.80 1.25 7.77
N GLN A 131 -6.10 0.43 8.58
CA GLN A 131 -6.06 -1.03 8.40
C GLN A 131 -7.37 -1.68 8.83
N SER A 132 -7.86 -2.68 8.11
CA SER A 132 -9.12 -3.34 8.45
C SER A 132 -9.14 -3.82 9.91
N ARG A 133 -10.27 -3.61 10.61
CA ARG A 133 -10.50 -4.16 11.95
C ARG A 133 -11.08 -5.57 11.89
N SER A 134 -11.86 -5.87 10.85
CA SER A 134 -12.46 -7.19 10.60
C SER A 134 -12.43 -7.53 9.11
N PRO A 135 -11.72 -8.60 8.67
CA PRO A 135 -10.70 -9.30 9.44
C PRO A 135 -9.56 -8.35 9.80
N GLN A 136 -8.96 -8.57 10.97
CA GLN A 136 -7.91 -7.68 11.47
C GLN A 136 -6.66 -7.79 10.59
N ILE A 137 -6.19 -6.64 10.09
CA ILE A 137 -4.90 -6.54 9.40
C ILE A 137 -3.91 -5.80 10.28
N GLN A 138 -2.69 -6.36 10.39
CA GLN A 138 -1.57 -5.76 11.09
C GLN A 138 -0.30 -5.83 10.23
N TYR A 139 0.29 -4.66 9.98
CA TYR A 139 1.60 -4.55 9.31
C TYR A 139 2.79 -4.92 10.18
N ILE A 140 2.63 -4.81 11.50
CA ILE A 140 3.68 -5.01 12.49
C ILE A 140 3.31 -6.21 13.33
N ARG A 141 4.21 -7.19 13.42
CA ARG A 141 4.09 -8.32 14.34
C ARG A 141 5.17 -8.22 15.38
N VAL A 142 4.83 -8.31 16.65
CA VAL A 142 5.84 -8.37 17.72
C VAL A 142 6.03 -9.82 18.10
N ILE A 143 7.25 -10.33 17.92
CA ILE A 143 7.63 -11.70 18.26
C ILE A 143 8.31 -11.66 19.63
N GLU A 144 7.83 -12.45 20.58
CA GLU A 144 8.53 -12.68 21.83
C GLU A 144 9.60 -13.75 21.62
N MET A 145 10.82 -13.46 22.02
CA MET A 145 12.00 -14.28 21.74
C MET A 145 12.70 -14.64 23.05
N PRO A 146 13.02 -15.92 23.31
CA PRO A 146 13.86 -16.29 24.44
C PRO A 146 15.22 -15.60 24.35
N ARG A 147 15.74 -15.10 25.47
CA ARG A 147 17.10 -14.54 25.52
C ARG A 147 18.14 -15.61 25.21
N GLY A 148 19.25 -15.19 24.63
CA GLY A 148 20.37 -16.06 24.25
C GLY A 148 20.24 -16.71 22.88
N THR A 149 19.16 -16.47 22.13
CA THR A 149 19.00 -16.96 20.76
C THR A 149 18.31 -15.93 19.85
N LEU A 150 18.71 -15.90 18.58
CA LEU A 150 18.03 -15.16 17.50
C LEU A 150 17.25 -16.10 16.56
N ASP A 151 17.12 -17.36 16.94
CA ASP A 151 16.36 -18.36 16.20
C ASP A 151 14.86 -18.04 16.24
N THR A 152 14.32 -17.54 15.13
CA THR A 152 12.93 -17.11 15.06
C THR A 152 11.92 -18.25 15.14
N GLU A 153 12.35 -19.51 14.97
CA GLU A 153 11.47 -20.67 15.15
C GLU A 153 11.09 -20.86 16.62
N LYS A 154 11.93 -20.38 17.55
CA LYS A 154 11.65 -20.37 18.99
C LYS A 154 10.82 -19.16 19.43
N GLY A 155 10.46 -18.29 18.49
CA GLY A 155 9.68 -17.09 18.75
C GLY A 155 8.19 -17.38 18.94
N ASN A 156 7.57 -16.66 19.88
CA ASN A 156 6.13 -16.71 20.11
C ASN A 156 5.43 -15.48 19.51
N HIS A 157 4.48 -15.71 18.60
CA HIS A 157 3.65 -14.67 18.00
C HIS A 157 2.40 -14.32 18.84
N HIS A 158 1.96 -15.23 19.69
CA HIS A 158 0.67 -15.17 20.40
C HIS A 158 0.85 -15.09 21.92
N TYR A 159 1.95 -14.50 22.38
CA TYR A 159 2.19 -14.33 23.81
C TYR A 159 1.12 -13.44 24.45
N THR A 160 0.60 -13.93 25.56
CA THR A 160 -0.40 -13.29 26.41
C THR A 160 0.05 -13.49 27.85
N HIS A 161 1.04 -12.71 28.28
CA HIS A 161 1.53 -12.77 29.65
C HIS A 161 0.82 -11.72 30.51
N PRO A 162 0.50 -12.03 31.77
CA PRO A 162 0.07 -11.01 32.73
C PRO A 162 1.18 -10.00 33.06
N LYS A 163 2.42 -10.27 32.62
CA LYS A 163 3.64 -9.48 32.87
C LYS A 163 4.43 -9.35 31.57
N VAL A 164 4.25 -8.26 30.83
CA VAL A 164 5.04 -7.97 29.61
C VAL A 164 5.83 -6.69 29.84
N PRO A 165 7.16 -6.70 29.84
CA PRO A 165 8.05 -7.73 29.33
C PRO A 165 8.40 -8.84 30.33
N ASP A 166 8.59 -10.05 29.83
CA ASP A 166 9.16 -11.16 30.58
C ASP A 166 10.70 -11.02 30.68
N ILE A 167 11.26 -11.31 31.86
CA ILE A 167 12.70 -11.12 32.14
C ILE A 167 13.59 -12.02 31.27
N ASN A 168 13.12 -13.21 30.92
CA ASN A 168 13.85 -14.20 30.13
C ASN A 168 13.65 -14.00 28.62
N HIS A 169 12.89 -12.99 28.21
CA HIS A 169 12.58 -12.72 26.81
C HIS A 169 12.99 -11.31 26.38
N PHE A 170 13.12 -11.16 25.07
CA PHE A 170 13.15 -9.86 24.39
C PHE A 170 12.08 -9.85 23.29
N TYR A 171 11.70 -8.66 22.84
CA TYR A 171 10.61 -8.49 21.88
C TYR A 171 11.15 -7.93 20.57
N MET A 172 10.86 -8.63 19.48
CA MET A 172 11.32 -8.29 18.13
C MET A 172 10.13 -7.94 17.22
N PRO A 173 9.82 -6.66 17.03
CA PRO A 173 8.86 -6.22 16.04
C PRO A 173 9.37 -6.41 14.61
N VAL A 174 8.65 -7.21 13.82
CA VAL A 174 8.91 -7.48 12.40
C VAL A 174 7.82 -6.82 11.54
N GLN A 175 8.23 -6.16 10.47
CA GLN A 175 7.35 -5.44 9.52
C GLN A 175 7.98 -5.43 8.11
N CYS A 176 7.43 -4.69 7.16
CA CYS A 176 8.07 -4.54 5.85
C CYS A 176 9.42 -3.82 5.98
N HIS A 177 10.48 -4.44 5.45
CA HIS A 177 11.85 -3.94 5.55
C HIS A 177 12.26 -2.98 4.43
N GLN A 178 11.38 -2.66 3.47
CA GLN A 178 11.68 -1.82 2.29
C GLN A 178 13.00 -2.16 1.59
N CYS A 179 13.19 -3.46 1.32
CA CYS A 179 14.35 -4.05 0.67
C CYS A 179 14.83 -3.25 -0.55
N ALA A 180 16.14 -3.00 -0.66
CA ALA A 180 16.78 -2.43 -1.84
C ALA A 180 16.77 -3.40 -3.03
N ASN A 181 16.81 -4.71 -2.75
CA ASN A 181 16.62 -5.78 -3.73
C ASN A 181 15.30 -6.55 -3.44
N PRO A 182 14.12 -5.95 -3.69
CA PRO A 182 12.85 -6.50 -3.23
C PRO A 182 12.35 -7.66 -4.13
N PRO A 183 12.28 -8.92 -3.65
CA PRO A 183 11.74 -10.02 -4.44
C PRO A 183 10.24 -9.79 -4.74
N CYS A 184 9.52 -9.20 -3.80
CA CYS A 184 8.09 -8.88 -3.94
C CYS A 184 7.76 -7.89 -5.07
N VAL A 185 8.73 -7.11 -5.57
CA VAL A 185 8.56 -6.26 -6.77
C VAL A 185 8.77 -7.09 -8.03
N LYS A 186 9.84 -7.88 -8.08
CA LYS A 186 10.22 -8.69 -9.25
C LYS A 186 9.15 -9.70 -9.68
N VAL A 187 8.37 -10.20 -8.72
CA VAL A 187 7.34 -11.22 -8.97
C VAL A 187 5.97 -10.66 -9.34
N CYS A 188 5.79 -9.33 -9.37
CA CYS A 188 4.50 -8.74 -9.69
C CYS A 188 4.28 -8.73 -11.21
N PRO A 189 3.35 -9.55 -11.76
CA PRO A 189 3.22 -9.70 -13.21
C PRO A 189 2.64 -8.46 -13.91
N VAL A 190 1.98 -7.57 -13.16
CA VAL A 190 1.34 -6.35 -13.67
C VAL A 190 2.07 -5.09 -13.22
N GLU A 191 3.22 -5.21 -12.55
CA GLU A 191 3.99 -4.07 -12.04
C GLU A 191 3.26 -3.12 -11.08
N ALA A 192 2.19 -3.59 -10.40
CA ALA A 192 1.45 -2.83 -9.39
C ALA A 192 2.27 -2.41 -8.15
N THR A 193 3.54 -2.82 -8.06
CA THR A 193 4.44 -2.47 -6.97
C THR A 193 5.83 -2.20 -7.50
N TRP A 194 6.46 -1.12 -7.05
CA TRP A 194 7.80 -0.72 -7.45
C TRP A 194 8.51 -0.02 -6.28
N GLN A 195 9.80 0.25 -6.42
CA GLN A 195 10.57 1.05 -5.47
C GLN A 195 10.65 2.50 -5.94
N GLU A 196 10.34 3.45 -5.07
CA GLU A 196 10.53 4.88 -5.34
C GLU A 196 11.93 5.35 -4.91
N PRO A 197 12.43 6.49 -5.43
CA PRO A 197 13.79 6.98 -5.16
C PRO A 197 14.12 7.20 -3.68
N ASP A 198 13.10 7.36 -2.83
CA ASP A 198 13.27 7.51 -1.38
C ASP A 198 13.46 6.16 -0.63
N GLY A 199 13.58 5.06 -1.37
CA GLY A 199 13.77 3.70 -0.86
C GLY A 199 12.47 2.99 -0.48
N ILE A 200 11.34 3.68 -0.48
CA ILE A 200 10.04 3.08 -0.13
C ILE A 200 9.55 2.22 -1.29
N THR A 201 9.25 0.95 -1.03
CA THR A 201 8.48 0.14 -1.97
C THR A 201 7.02 0.55 -1.87
N VAL A 202 6.34 0.83 -2.97
CA VAL A 202 4.93 1.24 -2.98
C VAL A 202 4.05 0.17 -3.62
N ILE A 203 2.75 0.23 -3.37
CA ILE A 203 1.74 -0.60 -4.03
C ILE A 203 0.67 0.36 -4.55
N ASP A 204 0.37 0.29 -5.83
CA ASP A 204 -0.85 0.86 -6.36
C ASP A 204 -1.99 -0.12 -6.13
N TYR A 205 -2.90 0.21 -5.22
CA TYR A 205 -4.03 -0.66 -4.91
C TYR A 205 -5.04 -0.73 -6.06
N ASP A 206 -5.15 0.29 -6.92
CA ASP A 206 -6.08 0.25 -8.06
C ASP A 206 -5.53 -0.60 -9.21
N TRP A 207 -4.21 -0.77 -9.28
CA TRP A 207 -3.56 -1.62 -10.28
C TRP A 207 -3.32 -3.07 -9.80
N CYS A 208 -3.45 -3.31 -8.50
CA CYS A 208 -3.17 -4.62 -7.91
C CYS A 208 -4.26 -5.65 -8.25
N ILE A 209 -3.92 -6.66 -9.06
CA ILE A 209 -4.83 -7.75 -9.43
C ILE A 209 -5.00 -8.86 -8.37
N GLY A 210 -4.38 -8.73 -7.20
CA GLY A 210 -4.58 -9.70 -6.12
C GLY A 210 -4.01 -11.11 -6.34
N CYS A 211 -3.05 -11.30 -7.26
CA CYS A 211 -2.44 -12.63 -7.52
C CYS A 211 -1.59 -13.19 -6.37
N ARG A 212 -1.27 -12.38 -5.35
CA ARG A 212 -0.56 -12.75 -4.11
C ARG A 212 0.86 -13.33 -4.26
N TYR A 213 1.45 -13.35 -5.45
CA TYR A 213 2.85 -13.77 -5.63
C TYR A 213 3.84 -12.93 -4.81
N CYS A 214 3.56 -11.63 -4.63
CA CYS A 214 4.37 -10.76 -3.79
C CYS A 214 4.26 -11.07 -2.29
N GLU A 215 3.19 -11.75 -1.84
CA GLU A 215 3.06 -12.31 -0.50
C GLU A 215 4.00 -13.50 -0.32
N ALA A 216 3.93 -14.46 -1.23
CA ALA A 216 4.75 -15.68 -1.22
C ALA A 216 6.26 -15.38 -1.35
N ALA A 217 6.63 -14.40 -2.18
CA ALA A 217 8.02 -14.02 -2.39
C ALA A 217 8.63 -13.22 -1.22
N CYS A 218 7.84 -12.73 -0.26
CA CYS A 218 8.35 -11.91 0.83
C CYS A 218 8.92 -12.79 1.96
N PRO A 219 10.26 -12.80 2.21
CA PRO A 219 10.86 -13.65 3.24
C PRO A 219 10.47 -13.23 4.67
N TYR A 220 9.84 -12.06 4.82
CA TYR A 220 9.43 -11.48 6.09
C TYR A 220 7.93 -11.59 6.34
N TRP A 221 7.15 -12.18 5.42
CA TRP A 221 5.68 -12.22 5.47
C TRP A 221 5.06 -10.86 5.84
N ALA A 222 5.54 -9.81 5.16
CA ALA A 222 5.22 -8.41 5.46
C ALA A 222 4.12 -7.81 4.58
N ARG A 223 3.63 -8.58 3.60
CA ARG A 223 2.51 -8.21 2.73
C ARG A 223 1.24 -8.89 3.26
N ARG A 224 0.11 -8.20 3.17
CA ARG A 224 -1.19 -8.66 3.65
C ARG A 224 -2.18 -8.60 2.51
N PHE A 225 -3.01 -9.62 2.36
CA PHE A 225 -4.05 -9.66 1.35
C PHE A 225 -5.41 -9.31 1.98
N ASN A 226 -6.16 -8.44 1.33
CA ASN A 226 -7.51 -8.08 1.74
C ASN A 226 -8.51 -9.13 1.23
N PHE A 227 -8.74 -10.20 2.01
CA PHE A 227 -9.69 -11.26 1.65
C PHE A 227 -11.15 -10.81 1.67
N ALA A 228 -11.48 -9.86 2.53
CA ALA A 228 -12.80 -9.32 2.69
C ALA A 228 -12.75 -7.79 2.55
N GLN A 229 -13.94 -7.21 2.37
CA GLN A 229 -14.12 -5.78 2.44
C GLN A 229 -13.69 -5.28 3.83
N PRO A 230 -12.92 -4.18 3.95
CA PRO A 230 -12.49 -3.70 5.25
C PRO A 230 -13.68 -3.18 6.05
N ASP A 231 -13.68 -3.54 7.33
CA ASP A 231 -14.59 -3.00 8.34
C ASP A 231 -13.86 -1.89 9.11
N LEU A 232 -14.32 -0.66 8.90
CA LEU A 232 -13.79 0.57 9.47
C LEU A 232 -14.96 1.49 9.83
N ALA A 233 -15.08 1.85 11.11
CA ALA A 233 -16.00 2.90 11.53
C ALA A 233 -15.50 4.26 11.04
N GLY A 234 -16.41 5.14 10.63
CA GLY A 234 -16.07 6.44 10.05
C GLY A 234 -15.27 7.34 11.00
N ASP A 235 -15.65 7.37 12.28
CA ASP A 235 -14.95 8.09 13.34
C ASP A 235 -13.51 7.59 13.59
N ALA A 236 -13.22 6.34 13.24
CA ALA A 236 -11.90 5.73 13.37
C ALA A 236 -11.01 5.89 12.13
N ILE A 237 -11.49 6.54 11.06
CA ILE A 237 -10.72 6.77 9.85
C ILE A 237 -9.85 8.02 9.97
N ASN A 238 -8.58 7.86 9.61
CA ASN A 238 -7.67 8.98 9.36
C ASN A 238 -8.01 9.63 8.00
N PRO A 239 -8.49 10.88 7.96
CA PRO A 239 -8.88 11.54 6.72
C PRO A 239 -7.69 12.02 5.89
N ASP A 240 -6.50 12.17 6.47
CA ASP A 240 -5.29 12.62 5.77
C ASP A 240 -4.64 11.45 5.03
N MET A 241 -5.00 11.29 3.76
CA MET A 241 -4.65 10.13 2.96
C MET A 241 -3.72 10.47 1.80
N SER A 242 -2.94 9.47 1.36
CA SER A 242 -2.20 9.54 0.10
C SER A 242 -2.52 8.35 -0.82
N TYR A 243 -2.50 8.59 -2.14
CA TYR A 243 -2.88 7.64 -3.19
C TYR A 243 -2.20 6.27 -3.04
N LEU A 244 -0.87 6.26 -2.83
CA LEU A 244 -0.04 5.04 -2.67
C LEU A 244 0.14 4.58 -1.20
N SER A 245 -0.70 5.08 -0.28
CA SER A 245 -0.43 5.03 1.16
C SER A 245 -1.60 4.44 1.97
N ASN A 246 -2.23 5.25 2.82
CA ASN A 246 -3.10 4.89 3.93
C ASN A 246 -4.58 5.00 3.58
N ARG A 247 -4.97 5.18 2.31
CA ARG A 247 -6.39 5.11 1.93
C ARG A 247 -6.96 3.74 2.29
N PRO A 248 -8.24 3.58 2.66
CA PRO A 248 -8.86 2.27 2.85
C PRO A 248 -8.68 1.38 1.61
N ARG A 249 -8.29 0.12 1.80
CA ARG A 249 -8.00 -0.80 0.68
C ARG A 249 -9.24 -1.59 0.31
N PRO A 250 -9.57 -1.73 -0.98
CA PRO A 250 -10.66 -2.61 -1.40
C PRO A 250 -10.35 -4.09 -1.10
N LYS A 251 -11.36 -4.94 -1.17
CA LYS A 251 -11.16 -6.39 -1.22
C LYS A 251 -10.33 -6.76 -2.45
N GLY A 252 -9.50 -7.79 -2.33
CA GLY A 252 -8.76 -8.36 -3.46
C GLY A 252 -7.39 -7.73 -3.74
N VAL A 253 -6.93 -6.79 -2.90
CA VAL A 253 -5.63 -6.13 -3.11
C VAL A 253 -4.62 -6.44 -2.00
N MET A 254 -3.35 -6.32 -2.34
CA MET A 254 -2.24 -6.45 -1.40
C MET A 254 -1.94 -5.12 -0.72
N GLU A 255 -1.61 -5.17 0.57
CA GLU A 255 -1.16 -4.03 1.34
C GLU A 255 0.07 -4.37 2.18
N LYS A 256 0.79 -3.33 2.65
CA LYS A 256 1.99 -3.50 3.47
C LYS A 256 2.34 -2.19 4.18
N CYS A 257 3.24 -2.27 5.15
CA CYS A 257 3.90 -1.08 5.68
C CYS A 257 4.62 -0.31 4.55
N HIS A 258 4.38 0.99 4.48
CA HIS A 258 4.95 1.92 3.51
C HIS A 258 5.64 3.09 4.22
N PHE A 259 6.21 2.82 5.41
CA PHE A 259 6.86 3.80 6.29
C PHE A 259 6.04 5.07 6.53
N CYS A 260 4.71 4.94 6.55
CA CYS A 260 3.78 6.07 6.63
C CYS A 260 4.17 7.18 5.64
N LEU A 261 4.38 6.85 4.35
CA LEU A 261 4.83 7.81 3.34
C LEU A 261 4.03 9.13 3.28
N HIS A 262 2.73 9.09 3.61
CA HIS A 262 1.87 10.28 3.76
C HIS A 262 2.34 11.25 4.86
N ARG A 263 3.14 10.78 5.82
CA ARG A 263 3.78 11.54 6.90
C ARG A 263 5.23 11.85 6.59
N THR A 264 6.01 10.82 6.25
CA THR A 264 7.49 10.93 6.19
C THR A 264 7.99 11.80 5.06
N ARG A 265 7.27 11.83 3.94
CA ARG A 265 7.56 12.75 2.83
C ARG A 265 7.25 14.22 3.17
N GLU A 266 6.46 14.45 4.21
CA GLU A 266 6.10 15.78 4.71
C GLU A 266 6.91 16.18 5.96
N GLY A 267 7.95 15.41 6.29
CA GLY A 267 8.83 15.70 7.43
C GLY A 267 8.32 15.21 8.80
N ARG A 268 7.19 14.51 8.84
CA ARG A 268 6.66 13.89 10.07
C ARG A 268 7.24 12.49 10.27
N LEU A 269 7.29 12.02 11.52
CA LEU A 269 7.74 10.67 11.81
C LEU A 269 6.63 9.64 11.57
N PRO A 270 6.96 8.36 11.32
CA PRO A 270 5.94 7.31 11.23
C PRO A 270 5.18 7.14 12.55
N ALA A 271 3.86 6.91 12.48
CA ALA A 271 3.02 6.78 13.68
C ALA A 271 3.50 5.68 14.64
N CYS A 272 4.03 4.58 14.12
CA CYS A 272 4.54 3.49 14.96
C CYS A 272 5.82 3.87 15.73
N LEU A 273 6.59 4.85 15.26
CA LEU A 273 7.71 5.43 15.99
C LEU A 273 7.21 6.38 17.07
N GLU A 274 6.35 7.33 16.73
CA GLU A 274 5.83 8.32 17.69
C GLU A 274 5.09 7.66 18.87
N ALA A 275 4.36 6.56 18.61
CA ALA A 275 3.67 5.82 19.64
C ALA A 275 4.58 4.92 20.51
N CYS A 276 5.88 4.82 20.20
CA CYS A 276 6.80 3.96 20.93
C CYS A 276 7.26 4.64 22.23
N PRO A 277 6.81 4.18 23.41
CA PRO A 277 7.06 4.90 24.66
C PRO A 277 8.52 4.84 25.11
N THR A 278 9.25 3.80 24.70
CA THR A 278 10.64 3.58 25.10
C THR A 278 11.65 4.13 24.10
N GLY A 279 11.20 4.70 22.98
CA GLY A 279 12.09 5.15 21.91
C GLY A 279 12.84 4.01 21.21
N ALA A 280 12.33 2.77 21.26
CA ALA A 280 12.96 1.61 20.64
C ALA A 280 13.04 1.70 19.10
N ARG A 281 12.16 2.47 18.47
CA ARG A 281 12.08 2.63 17.02
C ARG A 281 12.81 3.89 16.58
N LYS A 282 13.80 3.79 15.71
CA LYS A 282 14.52 4.91 15.11
C LYS A 282 14.32 4.92 13.60
N PHE A 283 14.05 6.08 13.03
CA PHE A 283 13.73 6.25 11.61
C PHE A 283 14.38 7.51 11.08
N GLY A 284 14.89 7.47 9.85
CA GLY A 284 15.50 8.65 9.24
C GLY A 284 16.09 8.41 7.87
N ASN A 285 16.74 9.45 7.34
CA ASN A 285 17.47 9.42 6.08
C ASN A 285 18.88 8.86 6.30
N VAL A 286 19.19 7.68 5.76
CA VAL A 286 20.54 7.08 5.91
C VAL A 286 21.63 7.85 5.15
N LEU A 287 21.24 8.64 4.13
CA LEU A 287 22.18 9.46 3.37
C LEU A 287 22.61 10.74 4.11
N ASP A 288 21.86 11.13 5.14
CA ASP A 288 22.28 12.23 6.01
C ASP A 288 23.18 11.68 7.13
N PRO A 289 24.48 12.00 7.15
CA PRO A 289 25.41 11.50 8.15
C PRO A 289 25.09 12.00 9.55
N ASN A 290 24.33 13.09 9.70
CA ASN A 290 23.91 13.62 11.00
C ASN A 290 22.61 12.99 11.51
N SER A 291 21.95 12.16 10.69
CA SER A 291 20.74 11.47 11.12
C SER A 291 21.03 10.46 12.23
N GLU A 292 20.08 10.30 13.16
CA GLU A 292 20.20 9.34 14.26
C GLU A 292 20.44 7.91 13.73
N VAL A 293 19.75 7.53 12.65
CA VAL A 293 19.92 6.22 12.03
C VAL A 293 21.31 6.03 11.43
N ALA A 294 21.87 7.01 10.72
CA ALA A 294 23.23 6.91 10.18
C ALA A 294 24.27 6.79 11.30
N GLN A 295 24.10 7.53 12.40
CA GLN A 295 24.96 7.42 13.58
C GLN A 295 24.85 6.04 14.24
N ILE A 296 23.64 5.46 14.34
CA ILE A 296 23.45 4.10 14.85
C ILE A 296 24.16 3.08 13.96
N LEU A 297 23.94 3.13 12.64
CA LEU A 297 24.56 2.18 11.71
C LEU A 297 26.10 2.28 11.71
N LYS A 298 26.66 3.46 11.99
CA LYS A 298 28.11 3.70 12.08
C LYS A 298 28.72 3.25 13.41
N THR A 299 28.00 3.39 14.52
CA THR A 299 28.57 3.25 15.87
C THR A 299 28.12 2.00 16.62
N LYS A 300 26.99 1.39 16.24
CA LYS A 300 26.41 0.22 16.89
C LYS A 300 26.63 -1.03 16.04
N ARG A 301 26.67 -2.18 16.71
CA ARG A 301 26.59 -3.48 16.04
C ARG A 301 25.13 -3.73 15.67
N VAL A 302 24.86 -3.72 14.38
CA VAL A 302 23.55 -4.02 13.83
C VAL A 302 23.54 -5.43 13.29
N PHE A 303 22.38 -6.07 13.28
CA PHE A 303 22.15 -7.28 12.52
C PHE A 303 20.98 -7.10 11.58
N VAL A 304 21.02 -7.88 10.50
CA VAL A 304 20.02 -7.89 9.45
C VAL A 304 19.26 -9.20 9.54
N LEU A 305 17.93 -9.12 9.68
CA LEU A 305 17.11 -10.31 9.70
C LEU A 305 17.08 -10.95 8.30
N LYS A 306 17.40 -12.25 8.24
CA LYS A 306 17.50 -13.04 7.01
C LYS A 306 18.46 -12.40 5.99
N GLU A 307 19.69 -12.12 6.40
CA GLU A 307 20.71 -11.56 5.52
C GLU A 307 21.05 -12.50 4.36
N GLU A 308 21.01 -13.81 4.62
CA GLU A 308 21.36 -14.89 3.69
C GLU A 308 20.52 -14.91 2.40
N VAL A 309 19.32 -14.33 2.40
CA VAL A 309 18.45 -14.28 1.20
C VAL A 309 18.75 -13.09 0.29
N GLY A 310 19.71 -12.22 0.63
CA GLY A 310 20.22 -11.19 -0.28
C GLY A 310 19.22 -10.10 -0.69
N THR A 311 18.22 -9.79 0.17
CA THR A 311 17.21 -8.75 -0.14
C THR A 311 17.69 -7.33 0.13
N LEU A 312 18.84 -7.15 0.79
CA LEU A 312 19.40 -5.84 1.16
C LEU A 312 18.36 -4.94 1.89
N PRO A 313 17.85 -5.36 3.06
CA PRO A 313 16.80 -4.64 3.77
C PRO A 313 17.25 -3.27 4.30
N ARG A 314 16.31 -2.32 4.34
CA ARG A 314 16.45 -0.98 4.95
C ARG A 314 15.90 -0.95 6.38
N PHE A 315 16.05 -2.07 7.06
CA PHE A 315 15.50 -2.29 8.38
C PHE A 315 16.51 -3.09 9.20
N PHE A 316 17.09 -2.43 10.18
CA PHE A 316 18.20 -2.92 10.96
C PHE A 316 17.76 -3.12 12.40
N TYR A 317 18.29 -4.14 13.06
CA TYR A 317 18.07 -4.40 14.48
C TYR A 317 19.39 -4.22 15.22
N TYR A 318 19.33 -3.75 16.46
CA TYR A 318 20.51 -3.63 17.30
C TYR A 318 20.18 -3.78 18.78
N PHE A 319 21.22 -4.02 19.56
CA PHE A 319 21.18 -4.00 21.02
C PHE A 319 22.15 -2.93 21.52
N ASP A 320 21.85 -2.32 22.66
CA ASP A 320 22.73 -1.30 23.25
C ASP A 320 24.03 -1.92 23.80
N GLU A 321 23.94 -3.16 24.30
CA GLU A 321 25.07 -3.92 24.82
C GLU A 321 25.38 -5.15 23.97
N ARG A 322 26.64 -5.59 24.01
CA ARG A 322 27.15 -6.74 23.23
C ARG A 322 26.47 -8.06 23.63
N TYR A 323 26.02 -8.18 24.87
CA TYR A 323 25.31 -9.35 25.41
C TYR A 323 24.07 -8.88 26.18
N PRO A 324 22.92 -8.70 25.50
CA PRO A 324 21.71 -8.18 26.13
C PRO A 324 21.07 -9.24 27.04
N ASN A 325 21.60 -9.39 28.25
CA ASN A 325 21.04 -10.28 29.27
C ASN A 325 19.85 -9.65 29.99
N SER A 326 19.66 -8.33 29.86
CA SER A 326 18.59 -7.56 30.49
C SER A 326 17.94 -6.58 29.50
N LEU A 327 16.77 -6.09 29.86
CA LEU A 327 16.19 -4.89 29.25
C LEU A 327 16.88 -3.65 29.80
N ASP A 328 16.85 -2.60 28.98
CA ASP A 328 17.24 -1.28 29.43
C ASP A 328 16.44 -0.87 30.70
N PRO A 329 17.11 -0.45 31.79
CA PRO A 329 16.44 -0.10 33.04
C PRO A 329 15.44 1.05 32.93
N GLU A 330 15.67 2.01 32.04
CA GLU A 330 14.74 3.11 31.77
C GLU A 330 13.51 2.59 31.03
N ALA A 331 13.70 1.72 30.03
CA ALA A 331 12.61 1.06 29.33
C ALA A 331 11.72 0.25 30.28
N VAL A 332 12.31 -0.41 31.29
CA VAL A 332 11.58 -1.09 32.37
C VAL A 332 10.71 -0.12 33.16
N LYS A 333 11.27 1.01 33.63
CA LYS A 333 10.51 2.03 34.36
C LYS A 333 9.34 2.58 33.55
N ILE A 334 9.57 2.86 32.26
CA ILE A 334 8.53 3.35 31.35
C ILE A 334 7.41 2.32 31.21
N GLY A 335 7.75 1.05 30.99
CA GLY A 335 6.74 0.01 30.90
C GLY A 335 5.92 -0.13 32.19
N GLN A 336 6.56 0.04 33.36
CA GLN A 336 5.86 -0.01 34.66
C GLN A 336 4.86 1.14 34.78
N ALA A 337 5.22 2.34 34.34
CA ALA A 337 4.33 3.50 34.37
C ALA A 337 3.10 3.33 33.46
N ILE A 338 3.23 2.66 32.31
CA ILE A 338 2.16 2.58 31.29
C ILE A 338 1.29 1.32 31.36
N GLY A 339 1.34 0.55 32.46
CA GLY A 339 0.47 -0.62 32.57
C GLY A 339 1.00 -1.92 31.97
N CYS A 340 2.24 -1.95 31.46
CA CYS A 340 2.76 -3.16 30.81
C CYS A 340 3.27 -4.19 31.83
N PHE A 341 3.68 -3.76 33.03
CA PHE A 341 4.16 -4.64 34.11
C PHE A 341 3.07 -4.95 35.15
N PRO A 342 3.22 -6.03 35.95
CA PRO A 342 2.28 -6.35 37.03
C PRO A 342 2.21 -5.25 38.09
N GLY A 343 0.99 -4.88 38.49
CA GLY A 343 0.71 -3.93 39.58
C GLY A 343 0.33 -2.52 39.13
N SER A 344 0.35 -2.25 37.83
CA SER A 344 -0.08 -0.99 37.27
C SER A 344 -1.60 -0.99 37.04
N PRO A 345 -2.33 0.09 37.37
CA PRO A 345 -3.75 0.19 37.02
C PRO A 345 -3.89 0.02 35.51
N ALA A 346 -4.89 -0.78 35.09
CA ALA A 346 -5.21 -0.92 33.69
C ALA A 346 -5.37 0.49 33.09
N PRO A 347 -4.78 0.79 31.92
CA PRO A 347 -5.10 2.03 31.24
C PRO A 347 -6.61 2.02 31.00
N GLU A 348 -7.31 2.95 31.66
CA GLU A 348 -8.69 3.26 31.32
C GLU A 348 -8.73 3.46 29.80
N ALA A 349 -9.70 2.79 29.19
CA ALA A 349 -9.96 2.71 27.78
C ALA A 349 -9.29 3.83 26.97
N LEU A 350 -8.37 3.45 26.07
CA LEU A 350 -8.18 4.19 24.83
C LEU A 350 -9.48 4.06 24.04
N ALA A 351 -10.47 4.84 24.44
CA ALA A 351 -11.68 5.16 23.69
C ALA A 351 -11.31 6.16 22.59
#